data_AF-A0A6A6IRQ6-F1
#
_entry.id   AF-A0A6A6IRQ6-F1
#
_cell.length_a   1.000
_cell.length_b   1.000
_cell.length_c   1.000
_cell.angle_alpha   90.00
_cell.angle_beta   90.00
_cell.angle_gamma   90.00
#
_symmetry.space_group_name_H-M   'P 1'
#
loop_
_entity.id
_entity.type
_entity.pdbx_description
1 polymer ?
#
loop_
_entity_poly.entity_id
_entity_poly.type
_entity_poly.pdbx_seq_one_letter_code
_entity_poly.pdbx_strand_id
1 'polypeptide(L)'
;MAAPKSVIRAFVSQYEVEQSKYARLAHIATEAVKKKARKLEIDPQPLCTGRGKSPESLRRKLSQRNQRINHGQGYAEESEIRRDISDLAGIRVLLYFPDQADEVENVLRKAFDDVQFKPSKAMKTFEELDNAAECSKAGPYRARIYLVKVKKNDLDDLSIPNECNRVEVQVVSLLSHAWAEVEHRRYKGVIAPTAEENQVLSRLNEVMRQGEDLLTQLHSLYNARNEASRCS
;
A
#
# COMPACT_ATOMS: atom_id res chain seq x y z
N MET A 1 -7.21 31.79 -28.87
CA MET A 1 -6.06 31.23 -28.14
C MET A 1 -6.53 30.05 -27.32
N ALA A 2 -6.04 28.84 -27.61
CA ALA A 2 -6.45 27.64 -26.86
C ALA A 2 -5.96 27.74 -25.41
N ALA A 3 -6.85 27.56 -24.43
CA ALA A 3 -6.47 27.49 -23.03
C ALA A 3 -5.34 26.45 -22.87
N PRO A 4 -4.30 26.71 -22.06
CA PRO A 4 -3.25 25.74 -21.82
C PRO A 4 -3.92 24.45 -21.32
N LYS A 5 -3.74 23.34 -22.07
CA LYS A 5 -4.15 22.02 -21.61
C LYS A 5 -3.52 21.86 -20.23
N SER A 6 -4.34 21.65 -19.19
CA SER A 6 -3.78 21.46 -17.85
C SER A 6 -2.76 20.31 -17.91
N VAL A 7 -1.57 20.51 -17.34
CA VAL A 7 -0.47 19.53 -17.33
C VAL A 7 -0.98 18.15 -16.86
N ILE A 8 -1.89 18.16 -15.89
CA ILE A 8 -2.61 16.98 -15.40
C ILE A 8 -3.38 16.24 -16.51
N ARG A 9 -4.10 16.96 -17.38
CA ARG A 9 -4.89 16.33 -18.46
C ARG A 9 -3.98 15.67 -19.49
N ALA A 10 -2.89 16.34 -19.88
CA ALA A 10 -1.90 15.76 -20.78
C ALA A 10 -1.27 14.49 -20.19
N PHE A 11 -0.82 14.56 -18.93
CA PHE A 11 -0.25 13.43 -18.22
C PHE A 11 -1.22 12.24 -18.10
N VAL A 12 -2.48 12.48 -17.74
CA VAL A 12 -3.48 11.41 -17.61
C VAL A 12 -3.76 10.74 -18.96
N SER A 13 -3.86 11.51 -20.05
CA SER A 13 -4.05 10.93 -21.39
C SER A 13 -2.85 10.09 -21.86
N GLN A 14 -1.62 10.50 -21.53
CA GLN A 14 -0.45 9.66 -21.78
C GLN A 14 -0.49 8.39 -20.93
N TYR A 15 -0.83 8.53 -19.65
CA TYR A 15 -0.92 7.40 -18.72
C TYR A 15 -1.99 6.38 -19.14
N GLU A 16 -3.11 6.81 -19.73
CA GLU A 16 -4.14 5.90 -20.26
C GLU A 16 -3.56 4.90 -21.26
N VAL A 17 -2.66 5.34 -22.14
CA VAL A 17 -1.97 4.48 -23.11
C VAL A 17 -0.91 3.61 -22.43
N GLU A 18 -0.22 4.14 -21.42
CA GLU A 18 0.85 3.43 -20.70
C GLU A 18 0.36 2.54 -19.55
N GLN A 19 -0.92 2.58 -19.19
CA GLN A 19 -1.46 1.93 -17.99
C GLN A 19 -1.17 0.42 -17.95
N SER A 20 -1.22 -0.24 -19.12
CA SER A 20 -0.90 -1.66 -19.28
C SER A 20 0.56 -1.99 -18.88
N LYS A 21 1.50 -1.07 -19.13
CA LYS A 21 2.90 -1.21 -18.73
C LYS A 21 3.04 -1.22 -17.21
N TYR A 22 2.35 -0.31 -16.51
CA TYR A 22 2.37 -0.26 -15.03
C TYR A 22 1.62 -1.44 -14.40
N ALA A 23 0.55 -1.93 -15.05
CA ALA A 23 -0.12 -3.15 -14.62
C ALA A 23 0.80 -4.38 -14.75
N ARG A 24 1.55 -4.49 -15.85
CA ARG A 24 2.55 -5.55 -16.04
C ARG A 24 3.72 -5.41 -15.06
N LEU A 25 4.18 -4.19 -14.78
CA LEU A 25 5.19 -3.93 -13.73
C LEU A 25 4.72 -4.42 -12.35
N ALA A 26 3.48 -4.10 -11.96
CA ALA A 26 2.90 -4.56 -10.70
C ALA A 26 2.76 -6.09 -10.65
N HIS A 27 2.45 -6.73 -11.79
CA HIS A 27 2.38 -8.18 -11.88
C HIS A 27 3.76 -8.83 -11.69
N ILE A 28 4.81 -8.34 -12.38
CA ILE A 28 6.18 -8.86 -12.23
C ILE A 28 6.63 -8.76 -10.77
N ALA A 29 6.44 -7.61 -10.15
CA ALA A 29 6.80 -7.42 -8.75
C ALA A 29 5.95 -8.29 -7.82
N THR A 30 4.67 -8.56 -8.14
CA THR A 30 3.82 -9.48 -7.37
C THR A 30 4.39 -10.90 -7.38
N GLU A 31 4.78 -11.39 -8.56
CA GLU A 31 5.36 -12.72 -8.71
C GLU A 31 6.76 -12.82 -8.06
N ALA A 32 7.54 -11.74 -8.08
CA ALA A 32 8.80 -11.66 -7.35
C ALA A 32 8.60 -11.81 -5.83
N VAL A 33 7.63 -11.11 -5.24
CA VAL A 33 7.28 -11.24 -3.82
C VAL A 33 6.84 -12.67 -3.51
N LYS A 34 5.88 -13.23 -4.26
CA LYS A 34 5.40 -14.60 -4.05
C LYS A 34 6.53 -15.63 -4.14
N LYS A 35 7.40 -15.52 -5.14
CA LYS A 35 8.55 -16.43 -5.32
C LYS A 35 9.52 -16.35 -4.15
N LYS A 36 9.80 -15.14 -3.67
CA LYS A 36 10.73 -14.93 -2.55
C LYS A 36 10.13 -15.33 -1.19
N ALA A 37 8.84 -15.09 -0.96
CA ALA A 37 8.12 -15.56 0.22
C ALA A 37 8.11 -17.09 0.30
N ARG A 38 7.89 -17.78 -0.82
CA ARG A 38 8.04 -19.25 -0.89
C ARG A 38 9.47 -19.72 -0.58
N LYS A 39 10.47 -19.04 -1.14
CA LYS A 39 11.88 -19.40 -0.90
C LYS A 39 12.32 -19.19 0.54
N LEU A 40 11.72 -18.22 1.23
CA LEU A 40 11.97 -17.96 2.65
C LEU A 40 11.02 -18.73 3.57
N GLU A 41 10.21 -19.64 3.02
CA GLU A 41 9.34 -20.55 3.78
C GLU A 41 8.37 -19.83 4.73
N ILE A 42 7.90 -18.63 4.36
CA ILE A 42 6.87 -17.91 5.12
C ILE A 42 5.58 -18.73 5.10
N ASP A 43 5.06 -19.11 6.26
CA ASP A 43 3.84 -19.90 6.36
C ASP A 43 2.89 -19.29 7.40
N PRO A 44 1.60 -19.06 7.09
CA PRO A 44 0.96 -19.18 5.78
C PRO A 44 1.50 -18.16 4.77
N GLN A 45 1.54 -18.57 3.50
CA GLN A 45 1.97 -17.71 2.41
C GLN A 45 1.05 -16.47 2.29
N PRO A 46 1.62 -15.25 2.15
CA PRO A 46 0.81 -14.04 2.05
C PRO A 46 0.05 -13.96 0.72
N LEU A 47 -1.17 -13.42 0.75
CA LEU A 47 -1.93 -13.18 -0.48
C LEU A 47 -1.45 -11.89 -1.15
N CYS A 48 -0.86 -12.02 -2.33
CA CYS A 48 -0.27 -10.90 -3.05
C CYS A 48 -1.08 -10.55 -4.29
N THR A 49 -1.52 -9.30 -4.40
CA THR A 49 -2.24 -8.77 -5.57
C THR A 49 -1.56 -7.52 -6.10
N GLY A 50 -1.38 -7.43 -7.42
CA GLY A 50 -0.76 -6.29 -8.09
C GLY A 50 -1.75 -5.60 -9.03
N ARG A 51 -1.68 -4.27 -9.13
CA ARG A 51 -2.48 -3.50 -10.08
C ARG A 51 -1.76 -2.25 -10.58
N GLY A 52 -2.09 -1.84 -11.80
CA GLY A 52 -1.87 -0.47 -12.26
C GLY A 52 -2.99 0.45 -11.75
N LYS A 53 -2.66 1.69 -11.40
CA LYS A 53 -3.65 2.70 -10.99
C LYS A 53 -4.63 2.95 -12.15
N SER A 54 -5.92 3.11 -11.87
CA SER A 54 -6.87 3.50 -12.92
C SER A 54 -6.69 4.97 -13.31
N PRO A 55 -6.87 5.35 -14.59
CA PRO A 55 -6.78 6.73 -15.04
C PRO A 55 -7.69 7.69 -14.27
N GLU A 56 -8.92 7.26 -13.98
CA GLU A 56 -9.88 8.04 -13.20
C GLU A 56 -9.39 8.32 -11.76
N SER A 57 -8.85 7.29 -11.10
CA SER A 57 -8.28 7.41 -9.75
C SER A 57 -7.03 8.29 -9.75
N LEU A 58 -6.19 8.18 -10.78
CA LEU A 58 -5.04 9.04 -11.00
C LEU A 58 -5.47 10.50 -11.15
N ARG A 59 -6.43 10.78 -12.02
CA ARG A 59 -6.98 12.13 -12.24
C ARG A 59 -7.51 12.73 -10.94
N ARG A 60 -8.31 11.98 -10.18
CA ARG A 60 -8.84 12.43 -8.89
C ARG A 60 -7.71 12.74 -7.89
N LYS A 61 -6.70 11.87 -7.79
CA LYS A 61 -5.55 12.05 -6.89
C LYS A 61 -4.74 13.30 -7.27
N LEU A 62 -4.48 13.49 -8.56
CA LEU A 62 -3.76 14.66 -9.08
C LEU A 62 -4.54 15.94 -8.81
N SER A 63 -5.85 15.99 -9.08
CA SER A 63 -6.66 17.16 -8.77
C SER A 63 -6.62 17.55 -7.29
N GLN A 64 -6.72 16.57 -6.39
CA GLN A 64 -6.65 16.81 -4.94
C GLN A 64 -5.28 17.29 -4.48
N ARG A 65 -4.19 16.79 -5.08
CA ARG A 65 -2.82 17.22 -4.75
C ARG A 65 -2.46 18.56 -5.36
N ASN A 66 -2.92 18.84 -6.57
CA ASN A 66 -2.69 20.10 -7.26
C ASN A 66 -3.21 21.31 -6.46
N GLN A 67 -4.31 21.14 -5.72
CA GLN A 67 -4.85 22.16 -4.83
C GLN A 67 -3.99 22.42 -3.58
N ARG A 68 -3.10 21.49 -3.21
CA ARG A 68 -2.31 21.54 -1.96
C ARG A 68 -0.83 21.88 -2.19
N ILE A 69 -0.31 21.62 -3.40
CA ILE A 69 1.10 21.80 -3.75
C ILE A 69 1.36 23.25 -4.15
N ASN A 70 2.59 23.72 -3.93
CA ASN A 70 3.08 25.05 -4.33
C ASN A 70 2.17 26.19 -3.88
N HIS A 71 1.67 26.15 -2.63
CA HIS A 71 0.72 27.14 -2.10
C HIS A 71 -0.55 27.33 -2.96
N GLY A 72 -0.98 26.28 -3.65
CA GLY A 72 -2.15 26.29 -4.54
C GLY A 72 -1.83 26.63 -6.00
N GLN A 73 -0.56 26.83 -6.37
CA GLN A 73 -0.15 27.06 -7.75
C GLN A 73 -0.22 25.80 -8.63
N GLY A 74 -0.22 24.61 -8.01
CA GLY A 74 -0.31 23.34 -8.73
C GLY A 74 1.00 22.91 -9.41
N TYR A 75 0.91 21.86 -10.23
CA TYR A 75 2.04 21.33 -10.98
C TYR A 75 2.34 22.19 -12.21
N ALA A 76 3.60 22.58 -12.36
CA ALA A 76 4.09 23.33 -13.51
C ALA A 76 4.52 22.39 -14.66
N GLU A 77 5.04 21.20 -14.33
CA GLU A 77 5.57 20.25 -15.30
C GLU A 77 5.15 18.80 -15.02
N GLU A 78 5.14 17.97 -16.07
CA GLU A 78 4.89 16.52 -15.93
C GLU A 78 5.97 15.80 -15.11
N SER A 79 7.19 16.33 -15.10
CA SER A 79 8.32 15.81 -14.32
C SER A 79 8.04 15.85 -12.80
N GLU A 80 7.33 16.88 -12.34
CA GLU A 80 6.89 17.02 -10.95
C GLU A 80 5.82 15.98 -10.61
N ILE A 81 4.89 15.74 -11.54
CA ILE A 81 3.84 14.72 -11.37
C ILE A 81 4.47 13.32 -11.25
N ARG A 82 5.44 12.98 -12.12
CA ARG A 82 6.12 11.68 -12.09
C ARG A 82 6.90 11.46 -10.78
N ARG A 83 7.49 12.51 -10.22
CA ARG A 83 8.21 12.43 -8.93
C ARG A 83 7.25 12.35 -7.74
N ASP A 84 6.12 13.04 -7.80
CA ASP A 84 5.16 13.08 -6.70
C ASP A 84 4.28 11.81 -6.63
N ILE A 85 3.88 11.25 -7.77
CA ILE A 85 3.02 10.05 -7.82
C ILE A 85 3.85 8.77 -7.85
N SER A 86 4.05 8.21 -6.66
CA SER A 86 4.80 6.95 -6.47
C SER A 86 3.97 5.67 -6.67
N ASP A 87 2.64 5.76 -6.82
CA ASP A 87 1.71 4.62 -6.79
C ASP A 87 1.01 4.38 -8.14
N LEU A 88 1.73 4.59 -9.25
CA LEU A 88 1.26 4.22 -10.60
C LEU A 88 1.14 2.69 -10.74
N ALA A 89 2.13 1.97 -10.21
CA ALA A 89 2.09 0.53 -9.98
C ALA A 89 2.04 0.28 -8.47
N GLY A 90 1.14 -0.62 -8.03
CA GLY A 90 1.01 -0.94 -6.62
C GLY A 90 0.73 -2.41 -6.37
N ILE A 91 1.27 -2.92 -5.26
CA ILE A 91 1.06 -4.28 -4.78
C ILE A 91 0.50 -4.22 -3.37
N ARG A 92 -0.48 -5.07 -3.09
CA ARG A 92 -0.98 -5.33 -1.75
C ARG A 92 -0.55 -6.73 -1.33
N VAL A 93 0.16 -6.80 -0.22
CA VAL A 93 0.59 -8.06 0.42
C VAL A 93 -0.24 -8.22 1.69
N LEU A 94 -1.12 -9.22 1.67
CA LEU A 94 -2.07 -9.49 2.74
C LEU A 94 -1.53 -10.60 3.66
N LEU A 95 -1.40 -10.27 4.93
CA LEU A 95 -0.91 -11.17 5.97
C LEU A 95 -2.07 -11.82 6.72
N TYR A 96 -1.93 -13.12 7.01
CA TYR A 96 -2.81 -13.80 7.96
C TYR A 96 -2.42 -13.44 9.40
N PHE A 97 -1.12 -13.45 9.70
CA PHE A 97 -0.59 -13.04 10.99
C PHE A 97 0.13 -11.69 10.88
N PRO A 98 -0.27 -10.66 11.63
CA PRO A 98 0.30 -9.30 11.53
C PRO A 98 1.81 -9.21 11.83
N ASP A 99 2.32 -10.08 12.70
CA ASP A 99 3.73 -10.16 13.10
C ASP A 99 4.66 -10.64 11.97
N GLN A 100 4.14 -11.30 10.93
CA GLN A 100 4.89 -11.66 9.73
C GLN A 100 5.30 -10.44 8.86
N ALA A 101 4.92 -9.22 9.26
CA ALA A 101 5.27 -8.00 8.53
C ALA A 101 6.79 -7.78 8.42
N ASP A 102 7.56 -8.18 9.44
CA ASP A 102 9.03 -8.07 9.43
C ASP A 102 9.66 -9.10 8.48
N GLU A 103 9.11 -10.32 8.43
CA GLU A 103 9.51 -11.34 7.47
C GLU A 103 9.25 -10.89 6.03
N VAL A 104 8.09 -10.27 5.78
CA VAL A 104 7.77 -9.68 4.47
C VAL A 104 8.69 -8.51 4.14
N GLU A 105 9.06 -7.67 5.10
CA GLU A 105 10.06 -6.62 4.85
C GLU A 105 11.40 -7.23 4.36
N ASN A 106 11.83 -8.32 4.98
CA ASN A 106 13.01 -9.08 4.55
C ASN A 106 12.84 -9.67 3.14
N VAL A 107 11.65 -10.18 2.80
CA VAL A 107 11.29 -10.59 1.43
C VAL A 107 11.51 -9.43 0.46
N LEU A 108 10.97 -8.26 0.76
CA LEU A 108 11.05 -7.08 -0.10
C LEU A 108 12.51 -6.65 -0.32
N ARG A 109 13.30 -6.57 0.76
CA ARG A 109 14.73 -6.20 0.71
C ARG A 109 15.57 -7.18 -0.12
N LYS A 110 15.19 -8.46 -0.17
CA LYS A 110 15.86 -9.48 -0.99
C LYS A 110 15.32 -9.55 -2.43
N ALA A 111 14.07 -9.16 -2.65
CA ALA A 111 13.40 -9.18 -3.95
C ALA A 111 13.79 -7.98 -4.82
N PHE A 112 13.85 -6.79 -4.22
CA PHE A 112 13.92 -5.52 -4.94
C PHE A 112 15.16 -4.69 -4.59
N ASP A 113 15.39 -3.65 -5.39
CA ASP A 113 16.37 -2.60 -5.11
C ASP A 113 15.68 -1.39 -4.45
N ASP A 114 16.46 -0.53 -3.77
CA ASP A 114 16.00 0.76 -3.21
C ASP A 114 14.68 0.67 -2.42
N VAL A 115 14.64 -0.25 -1.44
CA VAL A 115 13.46 -0.45 -0.57
C VAL A 115 13.40 0.64 0.49
N GLN A 116 12.46 1.57 0.33
CA GLN A 116 12.27 2.71 1.22
C GLN A 116 10.96 2.54 1.99
N PHE A 117 11.02 2.67 3.32
CA PHE A 117 9.83 2.71 4.15
C PHE A 117 9.17 4.10 4.07
N LYS A 118 7.86 4.13 3.83
CA LYS A 118 7.06 5.35 3.73
C LYS A 118 6.02 5.34 4.85
N PRO A 119 6.15 6.17 5.89
CA PRO A 119 5.15 6.25 6.93
C PRO A 119 3.80 6.65 6.30
N SER A 120 2.77 5.82 6.52
CA SER A 120 1.41 6.19 6.18
C SER A 120 0.98 7.38 7.04
N LYS A 121 0.12 8.26 6.53
CA LYS A 121 -0.48 9.32 7.36
C LYS A 121 -1.31 8.77 8.53
N ALA A 122 -1.76 7.51 8.43
CA ALA A 122 -2.42 6.77 9.50
C ALA A 122 -1.44 6.04 10.44
N MET A 123 -0.17 5.95 10.04
CA MET A 123 0.94 5.35 10.81
C MET A 123 1.84 6.47 11.34
N LYS A 124 1.24 7.45 12.02
CA LYS A 124 1.97 8.21 13.04
C LYS A 124 2.33 7.21 14.13
N THR A 125 3.62 7.13 14.43
CA THR A 125 4.26 6.05 15.20
C THR A 125 3.72 5.96 16.62
N PHE A 126 3.86 4.77 17.21
CA PHE A 126 3.57 4.48 18.62
C PHE A 126 4.25 5.48 19.58
N GLU A 127 5.39 6.06 19.17
CA GLU A 127 6.15 7.08 19.92
C GLU A 127 5.47 8.46 19.98
N GLU A 128 4.52 8.76 19.09
CA GLU A 128 3.70 9.98 19.16
C GLU A 128 2.38 9.76 19.95
N LEU A 129 2.13 8.54 20.47
CA LEU A 129 0.88 8.12 21.09
C LEU A 129 0.96 7.89 22.61
N ASP A 130 1.98 8.42 23.30
CA ASP A 130 2.13 8.33 24.76
C ASP A 130 1.07 9.12 25.56
N ASN A 131 0.23 9.89 24.87
CA ASN A 131 -0.96 10.50 25.47
C ASN A 131 -2.19 9.61 25.21
N ALA A 132 -2.71 8.98 26.26
CA ALA A 132 -3.89 8.09 26.22
C ALA A 132 -5.14 8.70 25.53
N ALA A 133 -5.22 10.04 25.42
CA ALA A 133 -6.29 10.73 24.69
C ALA A 133 -6.10 10.72 23.14
N GLU A 134 -4.86 10.60 22.65
CA GLU A 134 -4.52 10.66 21.21
C GLU A 134 -4.37 9.28 20.56
N CYS A 135 -4.33 8.20 21.33
CA CYS A 135 -4.42 6.82 20.84
C CYS A 135 -5.72 6.59 20.00
N SER A 136 -6.75 7.43 20.23
CA SER A 136 -7.99 7.47 19.43
C SER A 136 -7.85 8.13 18.03
N LYS A 137 -6.74 8.81 17.74
CA LYS A 137 -6.52 9.59 16.50
C LYS A 137 -5.64 8.87 15.47
N ALA A 138 -4.96 7.78 15.84
CA ALA A 138 -4.32 6.92 14.87
C ALA A 138 -5.41 6.21 14.07
N GLY A 139 -5.46 6.45 12.76
CA GLY A 139 -6.47 5.85 11.91
C GLY A 139 -6.45 4.31 12.04
N PRO A 140 -7.61 3.65 11.99
CA PRO A 140 -7.77 2.20 12.14
C PRO A 140 -6.95 1.37 11.13
N TYR A 141 -6.68 1.93 9.95
CA TYR A 141 -5.96 1.25 8.88
C TYR A 141 -4.43 1.40 9.01
N ARG A 142 -3.76 0.32 9.41
CA ARG A 142 -2.30 0.25 9.56
C ARG A 142 -1.67 -0.54 8.41
N ALA A 143 -1.39 0.14 7.30
CA ALA A 143 -0.53 -0.42 6.25
C ALA A 143 0.90 0.04 6.43
N ARG A 144 1.85 -0.91 6.42
CA ARG A 144 3.28 -0.60 6.22
C ARG A 144 3.49 -0.40 4.72
N ILE A 145 3.82 0.82 4.33
CA ILE A 145 3.97 1.19 2.93
C ILE A 145 5.46 1.22 2.61
N TYR A 146 5.86 0.51 1.57
CA TYR A 146 7.20 0.53 1.02
C TYR A 146 7.17 1.06 -0.40
N LEU A 147 8.20 1.79 -0.79
CA LEU A 147 8.48 2.11 -2.18
C LEU A 147 9.68 1.27 -2.59
N VAL A 148 9.51 0.46 -3.64
CA VAL A 148 10.55 -0.47 -4.10
C VAL A 148 10.86 -0.26 -5.57
N LYS A 149 12.07 -0.61 -5.99
CA LYS A 149 12.50 -0.58 -7.38
C LYS A 149 12.67 -1.99 -7.92
N VAL A 150 12.00 -2.30 -9.02
CA VAL A 150 12.14 -3.60 -9.69
C VAL A 150 13.52 -3.70 -10.34
N LYS A 151 14.20 -4.83 -10.15
CA LYS A 151 15.55 -5.08 -10.68
C LYS A 151 15.53 -5.05 -12.20
N LYS A 152 16.58 -4.48 -12.82
CA LYS A 152 16.65 -4.33 -14.28
C LYS A 152 16.48 -5.65 -15.03
N ASN A 153 17.11 -6.73 -14.56
CA ASN A 153 17.03 -8.05 -15.18
C ASN A 153 15.59 -8.63 -15.21
N ASP A 154 14.70 -8.14 -14.33
CA ASP A 154 13.30 -8.57 -14.30
C ASP A 154 12.41 -7.68 -15.20
N LEU A 155 12.98 -6.64 -15.84
CA LEU A 155 12.29 -5.62 -16.64
C LEU A 155 12.59 -5.70 -18.14
N ASP A 156 13.39 -6.66 -18.60
CA ASP A 156 13.95 -6.65 -19.97
C ASP A 156 12.89 -6.57 -21.09
N ASP A 157 11.64 -7.00 -20.83
CA ASP A 157 10.51 -6.92 -21.76
C ASP A 157 9.66 -5.63 -21.65
N LEU A 158 9.94 -4.78 -20.66
CA LEU A 158 9.19 -3.58 -20.34
C LEU A 158 10.01 -2.35 -20.71
N SER A 159 9.62 -1.63 -21.75
CA SER A 159 10.18 -0.31 -22.10
C SER A 159 9.75 0.77 -21.09
N ILE A 160 10.05 0.54 -19.81
CA ILE A 160 9.82 1.45 -18.68
C ILE A 160 11.18 2.07 -18.32
N PRO A 161 11.31 3.40 -18.36
CA PRO A 161 12.52 4.07 -17.90
C PRO A 161 12.88 3.65 -16.47
N ASN A 162 14.16 3.55 -16.15
CA ASN A 162 14.67 3.17 -14.83
C ASN A 162 14.26 4.15 -13.70
N GLU A 163 13.73 5.31 -14.06
CA GLU A 163 13.16 6.31 -13.14
C GLU A 163 11.68 6.03 -12.81
N CYS A 164 11.00 5.24 -13.66
CA CYS A 164 9.56 4.97 -13.61
C CYS A 164 9.23 3.53 -13.17
N ASN A 165 10.23 2.71 -12.81
CA ASN A 165 10.07 1.31 -12.40
C ASN A 165 9.86 1.14 -10.88
N ARG A 166 9.32 2.17 -10.23
CA ARG A 166 8.97 2.13 -8.79
C ARG A 166 7.58 1.53 -8.59
N VAL A 167 7.44 0.75 -7.53
CA VAL A 167 6.19 0.10 -7.13
C VAL A 167 5.92 0.43 -5.67
N GLU A 168 4.70 0.89 -5.36
CA GLU A 168 4.25 1.04 -3.97
C GLU A 168 3.75 -0.31 -3.45
N VAL A 169 4.38 -0.85 -2.40
CA VAL A 169 3.99 -2.10 -1.76
C VAL A 169 3.31 -1.78 -0.43
N GLN A 170 2.07 -2.21 -0.27
CA GLN A 170 1.31 -2.07 0.97
C GLN A 170 1.23 -3.42 1.65
N VAL A 171 1.92 -3.56 2.77
CA VAL A 171 1.86 -4.74 3.64
C VAL A 171 0.82 -4.48 4.71
N VAL A 172 -0.21 -5.33 4.76
CA VAL A 172 -1.38 -5.15 5.63
C VAL A 172 -1.94 -6.50 6.04
N SER A 173 -2.52 -6.61 7.22
CA SER A 173 -3.26 -7.81 7.63
C SER A 173 -4.56 -7.98 6.83
N LEU A 174 -5.06 -9.21 6.75
CA LEU A 174 -6.35 -9.50 6.11
C LEU A 174 -7.53 -8.81 6.79
N LEU A 175 -7.56 -8.75 8.12
CA LEU A 175 -8.64 -8.12 8.88
C LEU A 175 -8.67 -6.60 8.67
N SER A 176 -7.53 -5.92 8.81
CA SER A 176 -7.42 -4.49 8.50
C SER A 176 -7.74 -4.19 7.03
N HIS A 177 -7.35 -5.07 6.11
CA HIS A 177 -7.70 -4.92 4.70
C HIS A 177 -9.21 -5.01 4.47
N ALA A 178 -9.89 -6.00 5.06
CA ALA A 178 -11.33 -6.18 4.95
C ALA A 178 -12.08 -4.95 5.50
N TRP A 179 -11.67 -4.46 6.67
CA TRP A 179 -12.24 -3.25 7.26
C TRP A 179 -12.08 -2.03 6.34
N ALA A 180 -10.88 -1.82 5.78
CA ALA A 180 -10.61 -0.66 4.94
C ALA A 180 -11.36 -0.69 3.61
N GLU A 181 -11.62 -1.85 3.02
CA GLU A 181 -12.45 -1.94 1.82
C GLU A 181 -13.92 -1.57 2.13
N VAL A 182 -14.43 -1.93 3.32
CA VAL A 182 -15.76 -1.50 3.78
C VAL A 182 -15.79 0.01 4.01
N GLU A 183 -14.80 0.57 4.71
CA GLU A 183 -14.68 2.02 4.92
C GLU A 183 -14.59 2.78 3.59
N HIS A 184 -13.67 2.39 2.70
CA HIS A 184 -13.45 3.06 1.42
C HIS A 184 -14.67 3.03 0.51
N ARG A 185 -15.48 1.95 0.54
CA ARG A 185 -16.72 1.88 -0.24
C ARG A 185 -17.69 2.97 0.17
N ARG A 186 -17.75 3.33 1.45
CA ARG A 186 -18.65 4.36 1.98
C ARG A 186 -18.25 5.76 1.55
N TYR A 187 -16.95 6.08 1.52
CA TYR A 187 -16.45 7.36 1.00
C TYR A 187 -16.63 7.55 -0.52
N LYS A 188 -16.90 6.47 -1.27
CA LYS A 188 -17.28 6.55 -2.68
C LYS A 188 -18.79 6.69 -2.89
N GLY A 189 -19.58 6.64 -1.82
CA GLY A 189 -21.03 6.86 -1.87
C GLY A 189 -21.37 8.33 -2.13
N VAL A 190 -22.55 8.56 -2.71
CA VAL A 190 -23.11 9.92 -2.92
C VAL A 190 -23.62 10.50 -1.60
N ILE A 191 -23.95 9.64 -0.63
CA ILE A 191 -24.54 9.99 0.66
C ILE A 191 -23.47 9.87 1.75
N ALA A 192 -23.37 10.87 2.60
CA ALA A 192 -22.46 10.85 3.73
C ALA A 192 -22.90 9.82 4.79
N PRO A 193 -21.96 9.08 5.40
CA PRO A 193 -22.19 8.23 6.57
C PRO A 193 -23.00 8.89 7.70
N THR A 194 -23.96 8.17 8.30
CA THR A 194 -24.60 8.63 9.54
C THR A 194 -23.68 8.44 10.76
N ALA A 195 -24.00 9.13 11.86
CA ALA A 195 -23.26 9.00 13.11
C ALA A 195 -23.30 7.57 13.67
N GLU A 196 -24.45 6.91 13.60
CA GLU A 196 -24.65 5.52 14.03
C GLU A 196 -23.80 4.57 13.19
N GLU A 197 -23.80 4.73 11.87
CA GLU A 197 -22.99 3.88 11.01
C GLU A 197 -21.48 4.10 11.23
N ASN A 198 -21.05 5.32 11.55
CA ASN A 198 -19.66 5.61 11.93
C ASN A 198 -19.30 4.93 13.26
N GLN A 199 -20.23 4.93 14.23
CA GLN A 199 -20.04 4.23 15.49
C GLN A 199 -19.92 2.71 15.30
N VAL A 200 -20.77 2.11 14.45
CA VAL A 200 -20.69 0.68 14.11
C VAL A 200 -19.36 0.36 13.44
N LEU A 201 -18.91 1.19 12.49
CA LEU A 201 -17.64 0.99 11.80
C LEU A 201 -16.44 1.08 12.76
N SER A 202 -16.48 2.02 13.72
CA SER A 202 -15.47 2.14 14.76
C SER A 202 -15.43 0.90 15.67
N ARG A 203 -16.59 0.40 16.11
CA ARG A 203 -16.68 -0.85 16.89
C ARG A 203 -16.16 -2.06 16.10
N LEU A 204 -16.48 -2.15 14.82
CA LEU A 204 -15.95 -3.20 13.95
C LEU A 204 -14.43 -3.16 13.90
N ASN A 205 -13.83 -1.97 13.81
CA ASN A 205 -12.37 -1.85 13.85
C ASN A 205 -11.78 -2.41 15.14
N GLU A 206 -12.38 -2.09 16.29
CA GLU A 206 -11.87 -2.55 17.58
C GLU A 206 -11.93 -4.08 17.70
N VAL A 207 -13.01 -4.71 17.23
CA VAL A 207 -13.11 -6.17 17.17
C VAL A 207 -12.03 -6.77 16.25
N MET A 208 -11.78 -6.16 15.09
CA MET A 208 -10.73 -6.61 14.18
C MET A 208 -9.34 -6.49 14.81
N ARG A 209 -9.06 -5.41 15.53
CA ARG A 209 -7.80 -5.19 16.24
C ARG A 209 -7.58 -6.27 17.32
N GLN A 210 -8.61 -6.59 18.08
CA GLN A 210 -8.54 -7.69 19.06
C GLN A 210 -8.29 -9.04 18.38
N GLY A 211 -8.91 -9.28 17.22
CA GLY A 211 -8.63 -10.45 16.39
C GLY A 211 -7.17 -10.53 15.92
N GLU A 212 -6.59 -9.41 15.50
CA GLU A 212 -5.17 -9.31 15.12
C GLU A 212 -4.22 -9.59 16.29
N ASP A 213 -4.53 -9.07 17.48
CA ASP A 213 -3.75 -9.33 18.71
C ASP A 213 -3.77 -10.83 19.05
N LEU A 214 -4.95 -11.47 18.98
CA LEU A 214 -5.11 -12.91 19.23
C LEU A 214 -4.40 -13.78 18.17
N LEU A 215 -4.48 -13.40 16.89
CA LEU A 215 -3.77 -14.08 15.81
C LEU A 215 -2.26 -14.04 16.02
N THR A 216 -1.72 -12.88 16.42
CA THR A 216 -0.30 -12.72 16.74
C THR A 216 0.13 -13.61 17.92
N GLN A 217 -0.67 -13.65 18.99
CA GLN A 217 -0.40 -14.52 20.13
C GLN A 217 -0.43 -16.00 19.74
N LEU A 218 -1.43 -16.41 18.95
CA LEU A 218 -1.55 -17.79 18.48
C LEU A 218 -0.35 -18.20 17.61
N HIS A 219 0.10 -17.32 16.72
CA HIS A 219 1.25 -17.58 15.85
C HIS A 219 2.55 -17.73 16.67
N SER A 220 2.77 -16.84 17.64
CA SER A 220 3.91 -16.93 18.56
C SER A 220 3.94 -18.26 19.33
N LEU A 221 2.81 -18.68 19.90
CA LEU A 221 2.70 -19.97 20.60
C LEU A 221 2.94 -21.16 19.66
N TYR A 222 2.44 -21.09 18.43
CA TYR A 222 2.66 -22.12 17.42
C TYR A 222 4.16 -22.26 17.09
N ASN A 223 4.85 -21.14 16.87
CA ASN A 223 6.28 -21.12 16.55
C ASN A 223 7.13 -21.64 17.73
N ALA A 224 6.86 -21.18 18.94
CA ALA A 224 7.56 -21.66 20.15
C ALA A 224 7.43 -23.18 20.34
N ARG A 225 6.25 -23.74 20.09
CA ARG A 225 6.03 -25.20 20.13
C ARG A 225 6.86 -25.92 19.07
N ASN A 226 6.87 -25.43 17.84
CA ASN A 226 7.62 -26.05 16.74
C ASN A 226 9.14 -26.00 16.97
N GLU A 227 9.66 -24.92 17.54
CA GLU A 227 11.06 -24.80 17.94
C GLU A 227 11.42 -25.81 19.03
N ALA A 228 10.59 -25.95 20.06
CA ALA A 228 10.80 -26.93 21.12
C ALA A 228 10.86 -28.37 20.57
N SER A 229 9.98 -28.72 19.62
CA SER A 229 9.98 -30.05 18.98
C SER A 229 11.17 -30.31 18.05
N ARG A 230 11.92 -29.28 17.63
CA ARG A 230 13.15 -29.43 16.81
C ARG A 230 14.40 -29.62 17.67
N CYS A 231 14.37 -29.21 18.93
CA CYS A 231 15.48 -29.32 19.88
C CYS A 231 15.44 -30.61 20.72
N SER A 232 14.31 -31.31 20.75
CA SER A 232 14.11 -32.63 21.37
C SER A 232 14.46 -33.77 20.41
#